data_AF-A0AAX1F9S3-F1
#
_entry.id   AF-A0AAX1F9S3-F1
#
_cell.length_a   1.000
_cell.length_b   1.000
_cell.length_c   1.000
_cell.angle_alpha   90.00
_cell.angle_beta   90.00
_cell.angle_gamma   90.00
#
_symmetry.space_group_name_H-M   'P 1'
#
loop_
_entity.id
_entity.type
_entity.pdbx_description
1 polymer ?
#
loop_
_entity_poly.entity_id
_entity_poly.type
_entity_poly.pdbx_seq_one_letter_code
_entity_poly.pdbx_strand_id
1 'polypeptide(L)' 'MRLQRFFIVQSLESYDFLCSDDAGDVGFTPVLSRAGCYESREDAVEAGIEEIGAGFAIFEFLRYLED' A
#
# COMPACT_ATOMS: atom_id res chain seq x y z
N MET A 1 -15.10 -14.49 -10.90
CA MET A 1 -14.76 -14.10 -9.51
C MET A 1 -13.44 -14.72 -9.11
N ARG A 2 -12.40 -13.90 -8.95
CA ARG A 2 -11.12 -14.33 -8.38
C ARG A 2 -10.85 -13.55 -7.08
N LEU A 3 -10.27 -14.23 -6.11
CA LEU A 3 -9.73 -13.63 -4.91
C LEU A 3 -8.26 -13.30 -5.16
N GLN A 4 -7.90 -12.03 -5.03
CA GLN A 4 -6.52 -11.57 -5.17
C GLN A 4 -6.04 -10.95 -3.86
N ARG A 5 -4.80 -11.23 -3.50
CA ARG A 5 -4.14 -10.67 -2.31
C ARG A 5 -3.54 -9.32 -2.67
N PHE A 6 -3.69 -8.38 -1.75
CA PHE A 6 -3.08 -7.07 -1.83
C PHE A 6 -2.45 -6.70 -0.50
N PHE A 7 -1.38 -5.94 -0.58
CA PHE A 7 -0.66 -5.38 0.54
C PHE A 7 -0.75 -3.86 0.47
N ILE A 8 -0.92 -3.23 1.63
CA ILE A 8 -0.86 -1.78 1.80
C ILE A 8 0.17 -1.46 2.87
N VAL A 9 0.79 -0.29 2.76
CA VAL A 9 1.80 0.18 3.69
C VAL A 9 1.27 1.40 4.41
N GLN A 10 1.42 1.44 5.74
CA GLN A 10 1.01 2.55 6.59
C GLN A 10 2.21 3.07 7.38
N SER A 11 2.44 4.38 7.39
CA SER A 11 3.37 5.03 8.32
C SER A 11 2.80 4.96 9.74
N LEU A 12 3.62 4.55 10.71
CA LEU A 12 3.24 4.56 12.13
C LEU A 12 3.47 5.93 12.79
N GLU A 13 4.16 6.85 12.11
CA GLU A 13 4.33 8.23 12.61
C GLU A 13 3.12 9.09 12.29
N SER A 14 2.71 9.13 11.01
CA SER A 14 1.62 10.00 10.54
C SER A 14 0.27 9.28 10.42
N TYR A 15 0.27 7.94 10.48
CA TYR A 15 -0.89 7.07 10.22
C TYR A 15 -1.44 7.13 8.79
N ASP A 16 -0.73 7.79 7.87
CA ASP A 16 -1.02 7.81 6.45
C ASP A 16 -0.59 6.52 5.76
N PHE A 17 -1.31 6.15 4.71
CA PHE A 17 -0.98 5.06 3.81
C PHE A 17 -0.16 5.56 2.62
N LEU A 18 0.75 4.72 2.14
CA LEU A 18 1.39 4.92 0.85
C LEU A 18 0.35 4.83 -0.26
N CYS A 19 0.44 5.72 -1.24
CA CYS A 19 -0.44 5.80 -2.40
C CYS A 19 0.41 6.11 -3.63
N SER A 20 0.28 5.31 -4.68
CA SER A 20 0.82 5.65 -6.00
C SER A 20 -0.20 6.50 -6.73
N ASP A 21 0.20 7.69 -7.20
CA ASP A 21 -0.65 8.51 -8.07
C ASP A 21 -0.60 7.96 -9.52
N ASP A 22 -1.58 8.33 -10.34
CA ASP A 22 -1.66 7.95 -11.77
C ASP A 22 -0.40 8.39 -12.55
N ALA A 23 0.32 9.40 -12.05
CA ALA A 23 1.60 9.86 -12.59
C ALA A 23 2.81 8.95 -12.26
N GLY A 24 2.62 7.91 -11.43
CA GLY A 24 3.70 7.03 -10.95
C GLY A 24 4.52 7.62 -9.79
N ASP A 25 4.09 8.76 -9.24
CA ASP A 25 4.70 9.37 -8.06
C ASP A 25 4.13 8.72 -6.80
N VAL A 26 5.00 8.48 -5.81
CA VAL A 26 4.60 7.86 -4.56
C VAL A 26 4.34 8.94 -3.52
N GLY A 27 3.15 8.90 -2.93
CA GLY A 27 2.70 9.88 -1.96
C GLY A 27 2.00 9.23 -0.78
N PHE A 28 1.36 10.07 0.03
CA PHE A 28 0.71 9.66 1.26
C PHE A 28 -0.77 10.05 1.26
N THR A 29 -1.59 9.17 1.79
CA THR A 29 -3.02 9.42 1.96
C THR A 29 -3.54 8.87 3.28
N PRO A 30 -4.37 9.63 4.02
CA PRO A 30 -5.03 9.12 5.21
C PRO A 30 -6.22 8.21 4.86
N VAL A 31 -6.56 8.08 3.57
CA VAL A 31 -7.76 7.38 3.11
C VAL A 31 -7.40 5.97 2.63
N LEU A 32 -7.80 4.95 3.39
CA LEU A 32 -7.58 3.54 3.07
C LEU A 32 -8.02 3.17 1.64
N SER A 33 -9.15 3.71 1.18
CA SER A 33 -9.67 3.44 -0.17
C SER A 33 -8.78 3.99 -1.30
N ARG A 34 -7.88 4.92 -0.99
CA ARG A 34 -6.88 5.46 -1.92
C ARG A 34 -5.49 4.88 -1.67
N ALA A 35 -5.32 3.97 -0.72
CA ALA A 35 -4.02 3.37 -0.46
C ALA A 35 -3.53 2.58 -1.67
N GLY A 36 -2.23 2.69 -1.95
CA GLY A 36 -1.51 1.92 -2.95
C GLY A 36 -1.61 0.43 -2.63
N CYS A 37 -2.12 -0.33 -3.59
CA CYS A 37 -2.35 -1.76 -3.43
C CYS A 37 -1.25 -2.54 -4.16
N TYR A 38 -0.33 -3.11 -3.41
CA TYR A 38 0.76 -3.92 -3.93
C TYR A 38 0.34 -5.39 -4.04
N GLU A 39 0.72 -6.07 -5.13
CA GLU A 39 0.41 -7.50 -5.32
C GLU A 39 1.41 -8.41 -4.58
N SER A 40 2.59 -7.88 -4.27
CA SER A 40 3.69 -8.60 -3.64
C SER A 40 4.08 -7.93 -2.32
N ARG A 41 4.32 -8.76 -1.29
CA ARG A 41 4.79 -8.26 0.01
C ARG A 41 6.16 -7.60 -0.11
N GLU A 42 7.04 -8.14 -0.95
CA GLU A 42 8.38 -7.60 -1.17
C GLU A 42 8.31 -6.17 -1.74
N ASP A 43 7.44 -5.95 -2.72
CA ASP A 43 7.19 -4.64 -3.33
C ASP A 43 6.66 -3.63 -2.31
N ALA A 44 5.72 -4.05 -1.46
CA ALA A 44 5.23 -3.22 -0.35
C ALA A 44 6.32 -2.89 0.69
N VAL A 45 7.23 -3.84 0.97
CA VAL A 45 8.36 -3.59 1.88
C VAL A 45 9.33 -2.60 1.27
N GLU A 46 9.68 -2.77 0.00
CA GLU A 46 10.60 -1.88 -0.73
C GLU A 46 10.05 -0.45 -0.75
N ALA A 47 8.80 -0.26 -1.16
CA ALA A 47 8.14 1.05 -1.14
C ALA A 47 8.09 1.67 0.27
N GLY A 48 7.83 0.86 1.31
CA GLY A 48 7.87 1.33 2.69
C GLY A 48 9.26 1.80 3.12
N ILE A 49 10.31 1.11 2.70
CA ILE A 49 11.70 1.47 3.02
C ILE A 49 12.13 2.72 2.25
N GLU A 50 11.79 2.83 0.96
CA GLU A 50 12.20 3.96 0.14
C GLU A 50 11.52 5.27 0.56
N GLU A 51 10.22 5.21 0.86
CA GLU A 51 9.41 6.41 1.07
C GLU A 51 9.27 6.82 2.54
N ILE A 52 9.23 5.83 3.46
CA ILE A 52 9.08 6.08 4.91
C ILE A 52 10.41 5.85 5.64
N GLY A 53 11.26 4.94 5.14
CA GLY A 53 12.48 4.52 5.82
C GLY A 53 12.20 3.50 6.91
N ALA A 54 11.77 3.96 8.09
CA ALA A 54 11.52 3.11 9.26
C ALA A 54 10.20 3.48 9.95
N GLY A 55 9.61 2.53 10.69
CA GLY A 55 8.37 2.79 11.42
C GLY A 55 7.13 2.74 10.52
N PHE A 56 7.03 1.72 9.67
CA PHE A 56 5.81 1.43 8.91
C PHE A 56 5.26 0.05 9.26
N ALA A 57 3.97 -0.14 8.98
CA ALA A 57 3.29 -1.42 9.07
C ALA A 57 2.76 -1.83 7.68
N ILE A 58 2.78 -3.13 7.41
CA ILE A 58 2.18 -3.70 6.20
C ILE A 58 0.95 -4.47 6.62
N PHE A 59 -0.17 -4.19 5.96
CA PHE A 59 -1.40 -4.94 6.11
C PHE A 59 -1.68 -5.74 4.84
N GLU A 60 -2.16 -6.96 5.00
CA GLU A 60 -2.64 -7.80 3.90
C GLU A 60 -4.16 -7.87 3.91
N PHE A 61 -4.76 -7.87 2.72
CA PHE A 61 -6.19 -8.15 2.56
C PHE A 61 -6.47 -8.87 1.26
N LEU A 62 -7.67 -9.44 1.18
CA LEU A 62 -8.18 -10.12 0.01
C LEU A 62 -9.24 -9.25 -0.66
N ARG A 63 -9.13 -9.03 -1.96
CA ARG A 63 -10.14 -8.33 -2.77
C ARG A 63 -10.75 -9.31 -3.77
N TYR A 64 -12.07 -9.25 -3.91
CA TYR A 64 -12.79 -9.94 -4.97
C TYR A 64 -12.74 -9.10 -6.23
N LEU A 65 -12.29 -9.69 -7.33
CA LEU A 65 -12.31 -9.09 -8.65
C LEU A 65 -13.39 -9.79 -9.51
N GLU A 66 -14.30 -8.99 -10.04
CA GLU A 66 -15.21 -9.38 -11.11
C GLU A 66 -14.42 -9.30 -12.44
N ASP A 67 -14.61 -10.30 -13.29
CA ASP A 67 -13.89 -10.44 -14.57
C ASP A 67 -14.40 -9.41 -15.58
#